data_AF-A0AA92M9M8-F1
#
_entry.id   AF-A0AA92M9M8-F1
#
_cell.length_a   1.000
_cell.length_b   1.000
_cell.length_c   1.000
_cell.angle_alpha   90.00
_cell.angle_beta   90.00
_cell.angle_gamma   90.00
#
_symmetry.space_group_name_H-M   'P 1'
#
loop_
_entity.id
_entity.type
_entity.pdbx_description
1 polymer ?
#
loop_
_entity_poly.entity_id
_entity_poly.type
_entity_poly.pdbx_seq_one_letter_code
_entity_poly.pdbx_strand_id
1 'polypeptide(L)'
;MRLSNRLREPEPQLSPLDVASLLSRARMLQRTASDGTTPRLLRGKNLGLLYETTCDAAQALFCEAAERLGARVATMRSSLSLDTPPQEVRHTARMLGRLYEAVECQDMDPALVRQIGEHAGIPVFDGAAMEDHPAVRLAELLGDGTSLADNRRFMVQALLLEHIG
;
A
#
# COMPACT_ATOMS: atom_id res chain seq x y z
N MET A 1 -25.85 11.03 -10.27
CA MET A 1 -24.55 10.59 -10.81
C MET A 1 -23.65 11.79 -10.97
N ARG A 2 -22.74 12.06 -10.01
CA ARG A 2 -21.66 13.03 -10.21
C ARG A 2 -20.45 12.25 -10.69
N LEU A 3 -20.21 12.26 -12.00
CA LEU A 3 -18.92 11.85 -12.56
C LEU A 3 -17.93 12.97 -12.21
N SER A 4 -17.31 12.88 -11.04
CA SER A 4 -16.16 13.73 -10.74
C SER A 4 -14.99 13.22 -11.57
N ASN A 5 -14.81 13.83 -12.74
CA ASN A 5 -13.61 13.72 -13.55
C ASN A 5 -12.47 14.41 -12.79
N ARG A 6 -11.98 13.78 -11.72
CA ARG A 6 -10.80 14.22 -10.99
C ARG A 6 -9.61 13.79 -11.84
N LEU A 7 -9.00 14.74 -12.54
CA LEU A 7 -7.70 14.56 -13.14
C LEU A 7 -6.75 14.13 -12.02
N ARG A 8 -6.43 12.84 -11.93
CA ARG A 8 -5.31 12.39 -11.10
C ARG A 8 -4.08 13.11 -11.62
N GLU A 9 -3.39 13.81 -10.73
CA GLU A 9 -2.03 14.25 -11.04
C GLU A 9 -1.21 13.04 -11.49
N PRO A 10 -0.21 13.21 -12.38
CA PRO A 10 0.62 12.10 -12.81
C PRO A 10 1.23 11.42 -11.59
N GLU A 11 0.87 10.16 -11.39
CA GLU A 11 1.39 9.36 -10.28
C GLU A 11 2.93 9.38 -10.30
N PRO A 12 3.59 9.38 -9.12
CA PRO A 12 5.04 9.39 -9.05
C PRO A 12 5.60 8.23 -9.89
N GLN A 13 6.35 8.58 -10.92
CA GLN A 13 6.97 7.60 -11.80
C GLN A 13 8.11 6.92 -11.04
N LEU A 14 7.99 5.61 -10.84
CA LEU A 14 9.09 4.80 -10.31
C LEU A 14 10.30 4.91 -11.24
N SER A 15 11.49 5.15 -10.69
CA SER A 15 12.69 5.15 -11.53
C SER A 15 12.96 3.73 -12.07
N PRO A 16 13.66 3.58 -13.21
CA PRO A 16 13.99 2.24 -13.73
C PRO A 16 14.74 1.36 -12.72
N LEU A 17 15.55 1.97 -11.85
CA LEU A 17 16.27 1.26 -10.79
C LEU A 17 15.30 0.76 -9.70
N ASP A 18 14.32 1.56 -9.33
CA ASP A 18 13.28 1.17 -8.37
C ASP A 18 12.42 0.04 -8.93
N VAL A 19 12.04 0.11 -10.20
CA VAL A 19 11.31 -0.96 -10.89
C VAL A 19 12.09 -2.29 -10.87
N ALA A 20 13.39 -2.24 -11.19
CA ALA A 20 14.23 -3.44 -11.19
C ALA A 20 14.40 -4.02 -9.78
N SER A 21 14.63 -3.16 -8.77
CA SER A 21 14.72 -3.56 -7.36
C SER A 21 13.44 -4.25 -6.90
N LEU A 22 12.30 -3.61 -7.16
CA LEU A 22 10.99 -4.08 -6.73
C LEU A 22 10.63 -5.43 -7.38
N LEU A 23 10.84 -5.57 -8.69
CA LEU A 23 10.64 -6.84 -9.40
C LEU A 23 11.57 -7.94 -8.89
N SER A 24 12.83 -7.62 -8.58
CA SER A 24 13.79 -8.58 -8.03
C SER A 24 13.33 -9.12 -6.68
N ARG A 25 12.90 -8.23 -5.77
CA ARG A 25 12.31 -8.61 -4.47
C ARG A 25 11.06 -9.45 -4.64
N ALA A 26 10.14 -9.06 -5.51
CA ALA A 26 8.91 -9.81 -5.76
C ALA A 26 9.21 -11.22 -6.30
N ARG A 27 10.18 -11.38 -7.23
CA ARG A 27 10.63 -12.69 -7.71
C ARG A 27 11.28 -13.54 -6.61
N MET A 28 12.03 -12.92 -5.71
CA MET A 28 12.60 -13.63 -4.55
C MET A 28 11.49 -14.17 -3.65
N LEU A 29 10.49 -13.34 -3.32
CA LEU A 29 9.34 -13.75 -2.52
C LEU A 29 8.55 -14.88 -3.21
N GLN A 30 8.30 -14.76 -4.52
CA GLN A 30 7.65 -15.79 -5.32
C GLN A 30 8.38 -17.13 -5.24
N ARG A 31 9.72 -17.14 -5.41
CA ARG A 31 10.53 -18.36 -5.30
C ARG A 31 10.46 -18.97 -3.91
N THR A 32 10.64 -18.17 -2.86
CA THR A 32 10.57 -18.67 -1.49
C THR A 32 9.22 -19.31 -1.19
N ALA A 33 8.12 -18.69 -1.64
CA ALA A 33 6.78 -19.21 -1.48
C ALA A 33 6.58 -20.54 -2.21
N SER A 34 7.09 -20.69 -3.43
CA SER A 34 7.08 -21.96 -4.17
C SER A 34 7.88 -23.06 -3.49
N ASP A 35 8.98 -22.70 -2.81
CA ASP A 35 9.80 -23.62 -2.00
C ASP A 35 9.16 -23.97 -0.64
N GLY A 36 7.93 -23.49 -0.38
CA GLY A 36 7.21 -23.73 0.87
C GLY A 36 7.68 -22.87 2.05
N THR A 37 8.51 -21.85 1.79
CA THR A 37 9.05 -20.94 2.81
C THR A 37 8.46 -19.54 2.63
N THR A 38 7.72 -19.02 3.61
CA THR A 38 7.29 -17.61 3.60
C THR A 38 7.89 -16.91 4.81
N PRO A 39 9.02 -16.20 4.67
CA PRO A 39 9.65 -15.54 5.79
C PRO A 39 8.74 -14.44 6.33
N ARG A 40 8.54 -14.43 7.65
CA ARG A 40 7.72 -13.41 8.34
C ARG A 40 8.53 -12.15 8.61
N LEU A 41 8.93 -11.47 7.55
CA LEU A 41 9.85 -10.33 7.57
C LEU A 41 9.29 -9.08 8.29
N LEU A 42 7.96 -8.95 8.35
CA LEU A 42 7.27 -7.85 9.04
C LEU A 42 6.65 -8.28 10.38
N ARG A 43 7.16 -9.37 10.98
CA ARG A 43 6.63 -9.90 12.23
C ARG A 43 6.59 -8.83 13.33
N GLY A 44 5.39 -8.60 13.87
CA GLY A 44 5.17 -7.69 15.00
C GLY A 44 4.92 -6.23 14.61
N LYS A 45 4.98 -5.90 13.32
CA LYS A 45 4.59 -4.58 12.80
C LYS A 45 3.06 -4.50 12.65
N ASN A 46 2.53 -3.32 12.89
CA ASN A 46 1.13 -2.94 12.76
C ASN A 46 1.00 -1.92 11.61
N LEU A 47 0.14 -2.19 10.65
CA LEU A 47 -0.14 -1.32 9.53
C LEU A 47 -1.59 -0.81 9.65
N GLY A 48 -1.80 0.45 9.33
CA GLY A 48 -3.13 1.03 9.19
C GLY A 48 -3.61 0.96 7.75
N LEU A 49 -4.89 0.70 7.54
CA LEU A 49 -5.54 0.88 6.24
C LEU A 49 -6.73 1.82 6.42
N LEU A 50 -6.61 3.03 5.88
CA LEU A 50 -7.65 4.06 5.81
C LEU A 50 -8.38 3.97 4.47
N TYR A 51 -9.69 4.08 4.48
CA TYR A 51 -10.50 4.12 3.25
C TYR A 51 -11.67 5.09 3.36
N GLU A 52 -12.05 5.75 2.25
CA GLU A 52 -13.28 6.57 2.19
C GLU A 52 -14.48 5.72 1.75
N THR A 53 -14.34 5.03 0.62
CA THR A 53 -15.25 4.01 0.11
C THR A 53 -14.56 2.66 0.11
N THR A 54 -15.26 1.60 0.54
CA THR A 54 -14.68 0.26 0.61
C THR A 54 -14.35 -0.28 -0.80
N CYS A 55 -13.11 -0.74 -0.99
CA CYS A 55 -12.70 -1.53 -2.15
C CYS A 55 -12.29 -2.93 -1.67
N ASP A 56 -13.24 -3.87 -1.66
CA ASP A 56 -13.05 -5.19 -1.03
C ASP A 56 -11.82 -5.95 -1.60
N ALA A 57 -11.56 -5.83 -2.90
CA ALA A 57 -10.44 -6.51 -3.55
C ALA A 57 -9.07 -5.92 -3.17
N ALA A 58 -8.91 -4.59 -3.20
CA ALA A 58 -7.65 -3.94 -2.84
C ALA A 58 -7.37 -4.07 -1.34
N GLN A 59 -8.41 -3.96 -0.50
CA GLN A 59 -8.30 -4.18 0.94
C GLN A 59 -7.88 -5.62 1.25
N ALA A 60 -8.52 -6.62 0.63
CA ALA A 60 -8.14 -8.01 0.81
C ALA A 60 -6.70 -8.29 0.36
N LEU A 61 -6.29 -7.74 -0.79
CA LEU A 61 -4.94 -7.89 -1.32
C LEU A 61 -3.88 -7.31 -0.37
N PHE A 62 -4.10 -6.10 0.16
CA PHE A 62 -3.18 -5.47 1.09
C PHE A 62 -3.06 -6.26 2.41
N CYS A 63 -4.21 -6.61 3.00
CA CYS A 63 -4.24 -7.40 4.24
C CYS A 63 -3.51 -8.72 4.05
N GLU A 64 -3.81 -9.47 2.98
CA GLU A 64 -3.15 -10.74 2.72
C GLU A 64 -1.64 -10.57 2.52
N ALA A 65 -1.20 -9.58 1.74
CA ALA A 65 0.21 -9.31 1.51
C ALA A 65 0.97 -9.06 2.83
N ALA A 66 0.44 -8.15 3.66
CA ALA A 66 1.05 -7.78 4.94
C ALA A 66 1.02 -8.92 5.97
N GLU A 67 -0.11 -9.62 6.11
CA GLU A 67 -0.29 -10.72 7.07
C GLU A 67 0.60 -11.92 6.73
N ARG A 68 0.80 -12.23 5.45
CA ARG A 68 1.75 -13.27 5.01
C ARG A 68 3.19 -12.94 5.35
N LEU A 69 3.55 -11.65 5.38
CA LEU A 69 4.84 -11.18 5.90
C LEU A 69 4.88 -11.14 7.44
N GLY A 70 3.78 -11.45 8.12
CA GLY A 70 3.69 -11.53 9.58
C GLY A 70 3.28 -10.23 10.28
N ALA A 71 2.88 -9.22 9.52
CA ALA A 71 2.34 -7.98 10.09
C ALA A 71 0.88 -8.15 10.51
N ARG A 72 0.32 -7.14 11.19
CA ARG A 72 -1.11 -7.01 11.49
C ARG A 72 -1.66 -5.78 10.80
N VAL A 73 -2.88 -5.86 10.27
CA VAL A 73 -3.53 -4.72 9.60
C VAL A 73 -4.78 -4.32 10.37
N ALA A 74 -4.91 -3.02 10.66
CA ALA A 74 -6.12 -2.43 11.21
C ALA A 74 -6.82 -1.60 10.13
N THR A 75 -8.00 -2.06 9.71
CA THR A 75 -8.82 -1.38 8.68
C THR A 75 -9.78 -0.40 9.33
N MET A 76 -9.84 0.83 8.83
CA MET A 76 -10.66 1.89 9.40
C MET A 76 -11.19 2.81 8.30
N ARG A 77 -12.47 3.15 8.40
CA ARG A 77 -13.06 4.15 7.52
C ARG A 77 -12.58 5.54 7.95
N SER A 78 -11.99 6.28 7.02
CA SER A 78 -11.56 7.66 7.26
C SER A 78 -12.77 8.58 7.36
N SER A 79 -12.76 9.46 8.36
CA SER A 79 -13.66 10.62 8.43
C SER A 79 -13.03 11.90 7.88
N LEU A 80 -11.76 11.83 7.43
CA LEU A 80 -11.05 12.97 6.86
C LEU A 80 -11.48 13.20 5.42
N SER A 81 -11.63 14.46 5.05
CA SER A 81 -11.88 14.93 3.69
C SER A 81 -11.07 16.21 3.41
N LEU A 82 -11.15 16.74 2.19
CA LEU A 82 -10.49 18.01 1.85
C LEU A 82 -11.04 19.21 2.63
N ASP A 83 -12.27 19.11 3.14
CA ASP A 83 -12.89 20.16 3.96
C ASP A 83 -12.47 20.07 5.44
N THR A 84 -11.78 18.99 5.84
CA THR A 84 -11.30 18.83 7.21
C THR A 84 -10.26 19.91 7.54
N PRO A 85 -10.36 20.55 8.72
CA PRO A 85 -9.39 21.56 9.12
C PRO A 85 -7.94 21.01 9.08
N PRO A 86 -6.96 21.75 8.54
CA PRO A 86 -5.58 21.26 8.41
C PRO A 86 -4.93 20.85 9.74
N GLN A 87 -5.32 21.51 10.84
CA GLN A 87 -4.85 21.17 12.18
C GLN A 87 -5.34 19.77 12.63
N GLU A 88 -6.56 19.40 12.24
CA GLU A 88 -7.14 18.09 12.56
C GLU A 88 -6.48 16.99 11.73
N VAL A 89 -6.30 17.20 10.42
CA VAL A 89 -5.54 16.28 9.54
C VAL A 89 -4.15 16.03 10.12
N ARG A 90 -3.45 17.10 10.54
CA ARG A 90 -2.13 17.01 11.18
C ARG A 90 -2.15 16.24 12.50
N HIS A 91 -3.17 16.43 13.33
CA HIS A 91 -3.30 15.71 14.59
C HIS A 91 -3.51 14.22 14.34
N THR A 92 -4.43 13.87 13.43
CA THR A 92 -4.71 12.49 13.04
C THR A 92 -3.49 11.82 12.41
N ALA A 93 -2.78 12.50 11.51
CA ALA A 93 -1.55 11.99 10.92
C ALA A 93 -0.50 11.62 11.97
N ARG A 94 -0.26 12.49 12.95
CA ARG A 94 0.67 12.22 14.06
C ARG A 94 0.21 11.09 14.96
N MET A 95 -1.10 10.95 15.18
CA MET A 95 -1.66 9.83 15.93
C MET A 95 -1.38 8.52 15.21
N LEU A 96 -1.64 8.45 13.90
CA LEU A 96 -1.35 7.27 13.08
C LEU A 96 0.13 6.89 13.12
N GLY A 97 1.03 7.88 13.00
CA GLY A 97 2.48 7.69 13.10
C GLY A 97 2.98 7.12 14.42
N ARG A 98 2.18 7.20 15.50
CA ARG A 98 2.51 6.63 16.81
C ARG A 98 1.94 5.22 17.00
N LEU A 99 0.98 4.83 16.18
CA LEU A 99 0.25 3.56 16.30
C LEU A 99 0.71 2.50 15.30
N TYR A 100 1.21 2.94 14.14
CA TYR A 100 1.52 2.07 13.00
C TYR A 100 2.92 2.32 12.47
N GLU A 101 3.49 1.31 11.81
CA GLU A 101 4.75 1.43 11.08
C GLU A 101 4.55 1.93 9.64
N ALA A 102 3.36 1.77 9.08
CA ALA A 102 2.95 2.36 7.81
C ALA A 102 1.41 2.48 7.74
N VAL A 103 0.92 3.35 6.87
CA VAL A 103 -0.51 3.50 6.59
C VAL A 103 -0.76 3.43 5.09
N GLU A 104 -1.74 2.65 4.67
CA GLU A 104 -2.29 2.71 3.33
C GLU A 104 -3.59 3.52 3.31
N CYS A 105 -3.73 4.43 2.36
CA CYS A 105 -4.92 5.20 2.10
C CYS A 105 -5.54 4.74 0.78
N GLN A 106 -6.76 4.20 0.80
CA GLN A 106 -7.47 3.71 -0.38
C GLN A 106 -8.68 4.59 -0.69
N ASP A 107 -8.86 4.91 -1.98
CA ASP A 107 -9.98 5.73 -2.48
C ASP A 107 -10.11 7.09 -1.75
N MET A 108 -8.98 7.67 -1.32
CA MET A 108 -8.91 8.98 -0.68
C MET A 108 -8.36 10.02 -1.65
N ASP A 109 -8.64 11.30 -1.38
CA ASP A 109 -8.09 12.38 -2.22
C ASP A 109 -6.56 12.45 -2.09
N PRO A 110 -5.79 12.43 -3.21
CA PRO A 110 -4.33 12.44 -3.17
C PRO A 110 -3.73 13.62 -2.39
N ALA A 111 -4.39 14.78 -2.42
CA ALA A 111 -3.93 15.94 -1.66
C ALA A 111 -4.07 15.72 -0.14
N LEU A 112 -5.11 15.02 0.30
CA LEU A 112 -5.29 14.62 1.69
C LEU A 112 -4.28 13.54 2.09
N VAL A 113 -4.04 12.54 1.24
CA VAL A 113 -3.03 11.49 1.49
C VAL A 113 -1.64 12.12 1.66
N ARG A 114 -1.27 13.08 0.79
CA ARG A 114 -0.02 13.83 0.92
C ARG A 114 0.07 14.61 2.23
N GLN A 115 -1.00 15.31 2.63
CA GLN A 115 -1.01 16.03 3.91
C GLN A 115 -0.84 15.10 5.12
N ILE A 116 -1.42 13.89 5.06
CA ILE A 116 -1.19 12.86 6.10
C ILE A 116 0.28 12.45 6.09
N GLY A 117 0.86 12.16 4.92
CA GLY A 117 2.27 11.82 4.76
C GLY A 117 3.24 12.88 5.29
N GLU A 118 2.95 14.16 5.08
CA GLU A 118 3.76 15.29 5.57
C GLU A 118 3.86 15.36 7.11
N HIS A 119 2.97 14.67 7.83
CA HIS A 119 2.85 14.79 9.29
C HIS A 119 2.91 13.48 10.05
N ALA A 120 2.73 12.33 9.38
CA ALA A 120 2.70 11.02 10.02
C ALA A 120 4.09 10.56 10.49
N GLY A 121 5.17 10.92 9.78
CA GLY A 121 6.53 10.46 10.13
C GLY A 121 6.77 8.97 9.91
N ILE A 122 5.84 8.31 9.21
CA ILE A 122 5.89 6.92 8.74
C ILE A 122 5.53 6.89 7.25
N PRO A 123 5.85 5.82 6.51
CA PRO A 123 5.38 5.65 5.14
C PRO A 123 3.83 5.71 5.07
N VAL A 124 3.33 6.53 4.14
CA VAL A 124 1.91 6.64 3.81
C VAL A 124 1.76 6.32 2.33
N PHE A 125 1.06 5.22 2.03
CA PHE A 125 0.81 4.75 0.67
C PHE A 125 -0.51 5.32 0.15
N ASP A 126 -0.51 5.78 -1.10
CA ASP A 126 -1.71 6.15 -1.84
C ASP A 126 -2.13 4.96 -2.72
N GLY A 127 -3.03 4.12 -2.20
CA GLY A 127 -3.59 2.99 -2.92
C GLY A 127 -2.57 1.92 -3.36
N ALA A 128 -1.62 1.54 -2.51
CA ALA A 128 -0.55 0.59 -2.88
C ALA A 128 -1.05 -0.79 -3.36
N ALA A 129 -2.26 -1.21 -3.00
CA ALA A 129 -2.92 -2.42 -3.49
C ALA A 129 -4.00 -2.18 -4.57
N MET A 130 -4.17 -0.94 -5.05
CA MET A 130 -5.14 -0.60 -6.09
C MET A 130 -4.65 -1.06 -7.48
N GLU A 131 -5.58 -1.41 -8.37
CA GLU A 131 -5.24 -2.03 -9.66
C GLU A 131 -4.47 -1.11 -10.62
N ASP A 132 -4.62 0.18 -10.45
CA ASP A 132 -3.98 1.24 -11.21
C ASP A 132 -2.58 1.60 -10.68
N HIS A 133 -2.26 1.22 -9.44
CA HIS A 133 -0.98 1.52 -8.83
C HIS A 133 0.20 0.90 -9.62
N PRO A 134 1.26 1.65 -9.95
CA PRO A 134 2.36 1.21 -10.80
C PRO A 134 2.99 -0.09 -10.34
N ALA A 135 3.22 -0.23 -9.03
CA ALA A 135 3.78 -1.46 -8.47
C ALA A 135 2.89 -2.68 -8.74
N VAL A 136 1.57 -2.53 -8.66
CA VAL A 136 0.60 -3.61 -8.88
C VAL A 136 0.56 -3.98 -10.37
N ARG A 137 0.68 -3.00 -11.27
CA ARG A 137 0.73 -3.25 -12.73
C ARG A 137 1.98 -4.00 -13.17
N LEU A 138 3.10 -3.84 -12.46
CA LEU A 138 4.33 -4.60 -12.73
C LEU A 138 4.18 -6.11 -12.47
N ALA A 139 3.11 -6.56 -11.81
CA ALA A 139 2.82 -7.97 -11.57
C ALA A 139 2.76 -8.81 -12.86
N GLU A 140 2.38 -8.22 -13.99
CA GLU A 140 2.37 -8.88 -15.30
C GLU A 140 3.79 -9.30 -15.76
N LEU A 141 4.83 -8.66 -15.24
CA LEU A 141 6.24 -8.92 -15.59
C LEU A 141 6.90 -10.02 -14.73
N LEU A 142 6.17 -10.61 -13.77
CA LEU A 142 6.67 -11.69 -12.91
C LEU A 142 6.59 -13.08 -13.57
N GLY A 143 5.81 -13.24 -14.64
CA GLY A 143 5.73 -14.46 -15.46
C GLY A 143 4.71 -15.51 -14.96
N ASP A 144 4.67 -16.64 -15.69
CA ASP A 144 3.52 -17.55 -15.79
C ASP A 144 3.45 -18.64 -14.68
N GLY A 145 4.38 -18.62 -13.72
CA GLY A 145 4.48 -19.65 -12.68
C GLY A 145 3.43 -19.57 -11.58
N THR A 146 2.71 -18.44 -11.47
CA THR A 146 1.70 -18.17 -10.44
C THR A 146 0.58 -17.30 -11.02
N SER A 147 -0.57 -17.27 -10.34
CA SER A 147 -1.71 -16.45 -10.79
C SER A 147 -1.38 -14.96 -10.77
N LEU A 148 -2.07 -14.14 -11.58
CA LEU A 148 -1.90 -12.68 -11.55
C LEU A 148 -2.22 -12.11 -10.16
N ALA A 149 -3.19 -12.69 -9.45
CA ALA A 149 -3.52 -12.30 -8.08
C ALA A 149 -2.35 -12.53 -7.12
N ASP A 150 -1.69 -13.69 -7.20
CA ASP A 150 -0.49 -13.98 -6.41
C ASP A 150 0.67 -13.04 -6.79
N ASN A 151 0.85 -12.76 -8.09
CA ASN A 151 1.87 -11.83 -8.56
C ASN A 151 1.65 -10.42 -8.00
N ARG A 152 0.40 -9.94 -8.01
CA ARG A 152 0.02 -8.65 -7.38
C ARG A 152 0.34 -8.67 -5.89
N ARG A 153 0.05 -9.78 -5.19
CA ARG A 153 0.40 -9.94 -3.76
C ARG A 153 1.91 -9.83 -3.53
N PHE A 154 2.73 -10.49 -4.35
CA PHE A 154 4.20 -10.38 -4.24
C PHE A 154 4.72 -8.97 -4.52
N MET A 155 4.09 -8.23 -5.44
CA MET A 155 4.43 -6.83 -5.68
C MET A 155 4.12 -5.95 -4.47
N VAL A 156 2.94 -6.10 -3.85
CA VAL A 156 2.58 -5.36 -2.63
C VAL A 156 3.52 -5.73 -1.48
N GLN A 157 3.86 -7.01 -1.33
CA GLN A 157 4.85 -7.45 -0.33
C GLN A 157 6.22 -6.83 -0.55
N ALA A 158 6.71 -6.80 -1.79
CA ALA A 158 7.98 -6.18 -2.12
C ALA A 158 7.97 -4.68 -1.78
N LEU A 159 6.87 -3.99 -2.10
CA LEU A 159 6.70 -2.56 -1.80
C LEU A 159 6.72 -2.28 -0.30
N LEU A 160 6.01 -3.09 0.49
CA LEU A 160 6.02 -3.00 1.95
C LEU A 160 7.44 -3.20 2.50
N LEU A 161 8.17 -4.21 2.03
CA LEU A 161 9.53 -4.49 2.49
C LEU A 161 10.53 -3.39 2.11
N GLU A 162 10.31 -2.66 1.03
CA GLU A 162 11.18 -1.51 0.68
C GLU A 162 11.06 -0.35 1.64
N HIS A 163 9.89 -0.17 2.27
CA HIS A 163 9.60 0.98 3.12
C HIS A 163 9.68 0.66 4.61
N ILE A 164 9.32 -0.56 5.00
CA ILE A 164 9.22 -0.97 6.41
C ILE A 164 9.86 -2.34 6.72
N GLY A 165 10.56 -2.95 5.75
CA GLY A 165 11.26 -4.24 5.92
C GLY A 165 12.54 -4.17 6.75
#